data_AF-A0A7W0UDV7-F1
#
_entry.id   AF-A0A7W0UDV7-F1
#
_cell.length_a   1.000
_cell.length_b   1.000
_cell.length_c   1.000
_cell.angle_alpha   90.00
_cell.angle_beta   90.00
_cell.angle_gamma   90.00
#
_symmetry.space_group_name_H-M   'P 1'
#
loop_
_entity.id
_entity.type
_entity.pdbx_description
1 polymer ?
#
loop_
_entity_poly.entity_id
_entity_poly.type
_entity_poly.pdbx_seq_one_letter_code
_entity_poly.pdbx_strand_id
1 'polypeptide(L)'
;VQRGCLAEVVAATGLGADELPVAVDGCGVPTWALPLERMALAFAGFEQLDGGAEVAAAMRAHPELIRGPLAADTLLMQELKGWTAKGGAEGLLCAAGPDGLGIAVKVEDGATRAVRSGVAELVSRLGFETGALGVVPIENAHGELVGELVVRR
;
A
#
# COMPACT_ATOMS: atom_id res chain seq x y z
N VAL A 1 3.05 19.46 16.39
CA VAL A 1 3.27 18.29 15.51
C VAL A 1 2.19 17.23 15.70
N GLN A 2 2.14 16.48 16.82
CA GLN A 2 1.19 15.35 16.99
C GLN A 2 -0.29 15.69 16.74
N ARG A 3 -0.79 16.83 17.26
CA ARG A 3 -2.16 17.30 16.98
C ARG A 3 -2.41 17.62 15.51
N GLY A 4 -1.39 18.10 14.80
CA GLY A 4 -1.46 18.35 13.36
C GLY A 4 -1.57 17.04 12.59
N CYS A 5 -0.73 16.05 12.93
CA CYS A 5 -0.82 14.71 12.34
C CYS A 5 -2.20 14.07 12.57
N LEU A 6 -2.80 14.21 13.76
CA LEU A 6 -4.15 13.73 14.03
C LEU A 6 -5.19 14.41 13.14
N ALA A 7 -5.08 15.73 12.93
CA ALA A 7 -5.99 16.47 12.06
C ALA A 7 -5.92 15.97 10.61
N GLU A 8 -4.72 15.67 10.09
CA GLU A 8 -4.55 15.09 8.75
C GLU A 8 -5.17 13.69 8.65
N VAL A 9 -4.99 12.84 9.67
CA VAL A 9 -5.59 11.50 9.67
C VAL A 9 -7.11 11.56 9.74
N VAL A 10 -7.67 12.46 10.55
CA VAL A 10 -9.13 12.73 10.59
C VAL A 10 -9.63 13.16 9.21
N ALA A 11 -8.94 14.12 8.57
CA ALA A 11 -9.33 14.61 7.25
C ALA A 11 -9.28 13.51 6.18
N ALA A 12 -8.22 12.69 6.17
CA ALA A 12 -8.03 11.64 5.18
C ALA A 12 -9.00 10.47 5.37
N THR A 13 -9.32 10.11 6.62
CA THR A 13 -10.11 8.89 6.91
C THR A 13 -11.61 9.17 7.06
N GLY A 14 -11.99 10.43 7.29
CA GLY A 14 -13.36 10.83 7.59
C GLY A 14 -13.88 10.32 8.95
N LEU A 15 -12.98 9.94 9.85
CA LEU A 15 -13.30 9.52 11.22
C LEU A 15 -13.15 10.69 12.21
N GLY A 16 -13.91 10.66 13.29
CA GLY A 16 -13.73 11.54 14.45
C GLY A 16 -12.42 11.26 15.20
N ALA A 17 -11.87 12.27 15.87
CA ALA A 17 -10.65 12.13 16.66
C ALA A 17 -10.80 11.13 17.83
N ASP A 18 -12.01 10.98 18.35
CA ASP A 18 -12.40 10.01 19.38
C ASP A 18 -12.56 8.58 18.85
N GLU A 19 -12.67 8.40 17.53
CA GLU A 19 -12.73 7.10 16.86
C GLU A 19 -11.35 6.55 16.50
N LEU A 20 -10.27 7.30 16.77
CA LEU A 20 -8.90 6.99 16.41
C LEU A 20 -8.06 6.63 17.66
N PRO A 21 -8.17 5.40 18.19
CA PRO A 21 -7.32 4.99 19.29
C PRO A 21 -5.85 4.95 18.85
N VAL A 22 -4.96 5.38 19.73
CA VAL A 22 -3.51 5.31 19.51
C VAL A 22 -3.07 3.85 19.61
N ALA A 23 -2.43 3.35 18.56
CA ALA A 23 -1.87 2.01 18.47
C ALA A 23 -0.40 1.99 18.93
N VAL A 24 0.06 0.81 19.35
CA VAL A 24 1.46 0.57 19.69
C VAL A 24 2.20 0.07 18.46
N ASP A 25 3.05 0.92 17.91
CA ASP A 25 3.95 0.60 16.79
C ASP A 25 5.42 0.53 17.27
N GLY A 26 5.83 1.48 18.12
CA GLY A 26 7.17 1.51 18.71
C GLY A 26 8.22 2.32 17.94
N CYS A 27 7.82 2.97 16.84
CA CYS A 27 8.71 3.80 16.01
C CYS A 27 8.94 5.23 16.56
N GLY A 28 8.24 5.62 17.63
CA GLY A 28 8.33 6.96 18.24
C GLY A 28 7.40 8.02 17.61
N VAL A 29 6.60 7.65 16.61
CA VAL A 29 5.57 8.48 15.99
C VAL A 29 4.19 8.03 16.51
N PRO A 30 3.22 8.94 16.72
CA PRO A 30 1.84 8.54 16.97
C PRO A 30 1.30 7.71 15.80
N THR A 31 0.76 6.55 16.12
CA THR A 31 0.12 5.66 15.15
C THR A 31 -1.33 5.47 15.57
N TRP A 32 -2.27 5.55 14.64
CA TRP A 32 -3.69 5.38 14.93
C TRP A 32 -4.21 4.09 14.31
N ALA A 33 -5.03 3.36 15.06
CA ALA A 33 -5.69 2.17 14.55
C ALA A 33 -6.85 2.56 13.63
N LEU A 34 -6.92 1.93 12.46
CA LEU A 34 -7.90 2.22 11.42
C LEU A 34 -8.51 0.93 10.87
N PRO A 35 -9.83 0.91 10.55
CA PRO A 35 -10.40 -0.11 9.67
C PRO A 35 -9.76 -0.08 8.27
N LEU A 36 -9.64 -1.22 7.60
CA LEU A 36 -9.05 -1.32 6.26
C LEU A 36 -9.77 -0.45 5.23
N GLU A 37 -11.11 -0.38 5.30
CA GLU A 37 -11.92 0.48 4.44
C GLU A 37 -11.58 1.98 4.60
N ARG A 38 -11.19 2.42 5.81
CA ARG A 38 -10.79 3.80 6.09
C ARG A 38 -9.37 4.08 5.63
N MET A 39 -8.49 3.08 5.67
CA MET A 39 -7.17 3.17 5.02
C MET A 39 -7.32 3.29 3.50
N ALA A 40 -8.20 2.50 2.89
CA ALA A 40 -8.50 2.58 1.46
C ALA A 40 -9.08 3.95 1.09
N LEU A 41 -10.04 4.46 1.87
CA LEU A 41 -10.61 5.80 1.68
C LEU A 41 -9.55 6.92 1.77
N ALA A 42 -8.65 6.83 2.75
CA ALA A 42 -7.55 7.79 2.88
C ALA A 42 -6.63 7.79 1.65
N PHE A 43 -6.37 6.62 1.05
CA PHE A 43 -5.59 6.52 -0.18
C PHE A 43 -6.39 6.99 -1.42
N ALA A 44 -7.69 6.72 -1.48
CA ALA A 44 -8.57 7.24 -2.54
C ALA A 44 -8.52 8.78 -2.63
N GLY A 45 -8.44 9.45 -1.48
CA GLY A 45 -8.36 10.90 -1.34
C GLY A 45 -6.93 11.47 -1.24
N PHE A 46 -5.90 10.65 -1.40
CA PHE A 46 -4.53 11.03 -1.03
C PHE A 46 -4.00 12.23 -1.82
N GLU A 47 -4.23 12.27 -3.13
CA GLU A 47 -3.73 13.35 -3.99
C GLU A 47 -4.49 14.67 -3.79
N GLN A 48 -5.66 14.63 -3.14
CA GLN A 48 -6.47 15.81 -2.82
C GLN A 48 -6.07 16.45 -1.49
N LEU A 49 -5.22 15.79 -0.70
CA LEU A 49 -4.63 16.37 0.50
C LEU A 49 -3.58 17.42 0.15
N ASP A 50 -3.34 18.35 1.07
CA ASP A 50 -2.30 19.37 0.89
C ASP A 50 -0.92 18.72 0.71
N GLY A 51 -0.25 19.03 -0.39
CA GLY A 51 1.02 18.39 -0.79
C GLY A 51 0.92 16.94 -1.29
N GLY A 52 -0.29 16.35 -1.29
CA GLY A 52 -0.51 14.94 -1.62
C GLY A 52 -0.17 14.62 -3.09
N ALA A 53 -0.55 15.51 -4.01
CA ALA A 53 -0.24 15.37 -5.43
C ALA A 53 1.29 15.44 -5.70
N GLU A 54 2.00 16.35 -5.05
CA GLU A 54 3.46 16.46 -5.15
C GLU A 54 4.17 15.22 -4.61
N VAL A 55 3.71 14.69 -3.46
CA VAL A 55 4.24 13.45 -2.88
C VAL A 55 3.96 12.27 -3.81
N ALA A 56 2.74 12.12 -4.32
CA ALA A 56 2.38 11.06 -5.25
C ALA A 56 3.21 11.10 -6.54
N ALA A 57 3.43 12.30 -7.10
CA ALA A 57 4.29 12.50 -8.26
C ALA A 57 5.75 12.07 -7.97
N ALA A 58 6.31 12.46 -6.82
CA ALA A 58 7.64 12.05 -6.41
C ALA A 58 7.76 10.53 -6.19
N MET A 59 6.78 9.91 -5.54
CA MET A 59 6.73 8.46 -5.33
C MET A 59 6.71 7.70 -6.65
N ARG A 60 5.91 8.16 -7.63
CA ARG A 60 5.86 7.55 -8.97
C ARG A 60 7.10 7.80 -9.82
N ALA A 61 7.78 8.93 -9.64
CA ALA A 61 9.02 9.23 -10.34
C ALA A 61 10.19 8.37 -9.84
N HIS A 62 10.18 7.97 -8.56
CA HIS A 62 11.23 7.20 -7.91
C HIS A 62 10.69 6.06 -7.02
N PRO A 63 9.92 5.12 -7.58
CA PRO A 63 9.19 4.11 -6.80
C PRO A 63 10.12 3.15 -6.03
N GLU A 64 11.34 2.94 -6.51
CA GLU A 64 12.37 2.13 -5.87
C GLU A 64 12.87 2.73 -4.54
N LEU A 65 12.76 4.04 -4.34
CA LEU A 65 13.15 4.70 -3.09
C LEU A 65 12.15 4.47 -1.96
N ILE A 66 10.95 3.93 -2.26
CA ILE A 66 9.92 3.68 -1.26
C ILE A 66 10.25 2.47 -0.41
N ARG A 67 10.51 1.30 -1.03
CA ARG A 67 10.84 0.04 -0.35
C ARG A 67 11.82 -0.88 -1.12
N GLY A 68 12.44 -0.39 -2.19
CA GLY A 68 13.37 -1.15 -3.01
C GLY A 68 12.74 -1.77 -4.27
N PRO A 69 13.56 -2.17 -5.25
CA PRO A 69 13.13 -2.46 -6.63
C PRO A 69 12.14 -3.62 -6.78
N LEU A 70 12.10 -4.56 -5.83
CA LEU A 70 11.25 -5.76 -5.89
C LEU A 70 10.06 -5.70 -4.93
N ALA A 71 9.88 -4.59 -4.22
CA ALA A 71 8.76 -4.42 -3.30
C ALA A 71 7.43 -4.32 -4.06
N ALA A 72 6.35 -4.81 -3.44
CA ALA A 72 5.03 -4.83 -4.06
C ALA A 72 4.52 -3.44 -4.47
N ASP A 73 4.78 -2.43 -3.64
CA ASP A 73 4.46 -1.03 -3.90
C ASP A 73 5.28 -0.43 -5.04
N THR A 74 6.57 -0.77 -5.14
CA THR A 74 7.42 -0.36 -6.26
C THR A 74 6.93 -0.95 -7.58
N LEU A 75 6.68 -2.27 -7.61
CA LEU A 75 6.21 -2.94 -8.81
C LEU A 75 4.80 -2.48 -9.21
N LEU A 76 3.90 -2.22 -8.26
CA LEU A 76 2.57 -1.67 -8.60
C LEU A 76 2.69 -0.33 -9.32
N MET A 77 3.54 0.58 -8.81
CA MET A 77 3.73 1.91 -9.43
C MET A 77 4.46 1.85 -10.78
N GLN A 78 5.30 0.83 -11.00
CA GLN A 78 5.99 0.62 -12.27
C GLN A 78 5.08 -0.01 -13.34
N GLU A 79 4.29 -1.01 -12.97
CA GLU A 79 3.43 -1.77 -13.88
C GLU A 79 2.13 -1.00 -14.20
N LEU A 80 1.61 -0.22 -13.25
CA LEU A 80 0.33 0.48 -13.41
C LEU A 80 0.50 2.00 -13.33
N LYS A 81 0.43 2.65 -14.49
CA LYS A 81 0.52 4.11 -14.61
C LYS A 81 -0.55 4.82 -13.76
N GLY A 82 -0.13 5.84 -13.03
CA GLY A 82 -1.03 6.66 -12.21
C GLY A 82 -1.29 6.09 -10.81
N TRP A 83 -0.77 4.91 -10.49
CA TRP A 83 -0.89 4.36 -9.15
C TRP A 83 0.17 4.90 -8.21
N THR A 84 -0.19 5.06 -6.95
CA THR A 84 0.73 5.41 -5.85
C THR A 84 0.50 4.42 -4.72
N ALA A 85 1.55 3.76 -4.23
CA ALA A 85 1.41 2.73 -3.21
C ALA A 85 2.43 2.86 -2.10
N LYS A 86 2.04 2.38 -0.92
CA LYS A 86 2.93 2.28 0.22
C LYS A 86 2.68 0.97 0.97
N GLY A 87 3.73 0.15 1.05
CA GLY A 87 3.75 -0.99 1.95
C GLY A 87 3.89 -0.57 3.42
N GLY A 88 3.21 -1.29 4.30
CA GLY A 88 3.29 -1.17 5.76
C GLY A 88 3.85 -2.43 6.42
N ALA A 89 4.05 -2.38 7.74
CA ALA A 89 4.46 -3.53 8.54
C ALA A 89 3.36 -4.62 8.56
N GLU A 90 3.76 -5.84 8.91
CA GLU A 90 2.84 -6.97 9.09
C GLU A 90 1.93 -7.21 7.88
N GLY A 91 2.49 -7.26 6.67
CA GLY A 91 1.74 -7.67 5.47
C GLY A 91 0.65 -6.68 5.02
N LEU A 92 0.79 -5.39 5.31
CA LEU A 92 -0.10 -4.33 4.85
C LEU A 92 0.41 -3.68 3.56
N LEU A 93 -0.50 -3.36 2.64
CA LEU A 93 -0.25 -2.44 1.52
C LEU A 93 -1.50 -1.62 1.24
N CYS A 94 -1.33 -0.31 1.11
CA CYS A 94 -2.36 0.60 0.67
C CYS A 94 -1.93 1.29 -0.63
N ALA A 95 -2.89 1.56 -1.52
CA ALA A 95 -2.61 2.24 -2.78
C ALA A 95 -3.77 3.10 -3.26
N ALA A 96 -3.42 4.16 -3.98
CA ALA A 96 -4.31 5.04 -4.72
C ALA A 96 -4.16 4.72 -6.21
N GLY A 97 -5.29 4.53 -6.89
CA GLY A 97 -5.41 4.32 -8.33
C GLY A 97 -6.17 5.47 -9.00
N PRO A 98 -6.44 5.36 -10.31
CA PRO A 98 -7.17 6.39 -11.06
C PRO A 98 -8.61 6.55 -10.54
N ASP A 99 -9.23 7.68 -10.89
CA ASP A 99 -10.64 7.99 -10.62
C ASP A 99 -11.05 7.90 -9.14
N GLY A 100 -10.13 8.19 -8.22
CA GLY A 100 -10.38 8.15 -6.78
C GLY A 100 -10.48 6.73 -6.22
N LEU A 101 -9.91 5.73 -6.90
CA LEU A 101 -9.83 4.38 -6.40
C LEU A 101 -8.81 4.29 -5.26
N GLY A 102 -9.22 3.74 -4.12
CA GLY A 102 -8.33 3.42 -3.01
C GLY A 102 -8.43 1.95 -2.64
N ILE A 103 -7.31 1.30 -2.38
CA ILE A 103 -7.26 -0.09 -1.92
C ILE A 103 -6.42 -0.22 -0.65
N ALA A 104 -6.77 -1.20 0.17
CA ALA A 104 -5.99 -1.65 1.31
C ALA A 104 -6.03 -3.19 1.37
N VAL A 105 -4.85 -3.81 1.43
CA VAL A 105 -4.68 -5.26 1.52
C VAL A 105 -3.89 -5.59 2.78
N LYS A 106 -4.41 -6.52 3.57
CA LYS A 106 -3.76 -7.03 4.77
C LYS A 106 -3.67 -8.54 4.68
N VAL A 107 -2.47 -9.07 4.88
CA VAL A 107 -2.26 -10.51 5.10
C VAL A 107 -2.48 -10.79 6.59
N GLU A 108 -3.38 -11.73 6.89
CA GLU A 108 -3.85 -12.01 8.25
C GLU A 108 -2.72 -12.48 9.18
N ASP A 109 -1.79 -13.30 8.67
CA ASP A 109 -0.63 -13.79 9.43
C ASP A 109 0.56 -12.81 9.46
N GLY A 110 0.39 -11.61 8.89
CA GLY A 110 1.42 -10.57 8.83
C GLY A 110 2.52 -10.81 7.79
N ALA A 111 2.51 -11.93 7.06
CA ALA A 111 3.58 -12.27 6.14
C ALA A 111 3.57 -11.37 4.88
N THR A 112 4.73 -10.81 4.54
CA THR A 112 4.87 -9.98 3.32
C THR A 112 4.82 -10.79 2.03
N ARG A 113 5.11 -12.09 2.09
CA ARG A 113 5.24 -12.97 0.92
C ARG A 113 4.00 -13.00 0.03
N ALA A 114 2.81 -12.89 0.63
CA ALA A 114 1.54 -12.97 -0.09
C ALA A 114 1.01 -11.61 -0.57
N VAL A 115 1.60 -10.49 -0.12
CA VAL A 115 1.11 -9.13 -0.42
C VAL A 115 1.12 -8.88 -1.92
N ARG A 116 2.24 -9.17 -2.60
CA ARG A 116 2.42 -8.85 -4.02
C ARG A 116 1.38 -9.54 -4.91
N SER A 117 1.27 -10.86 -4.82
CA SER A 117 0.27 -11.61 -5.61
C SER A 117 -1.17 -11.29 -5.21
N GLY A 118 -1.42 -11.02 -3.93
CA GLY A 118 -2.74 -10.64 -3.43
C GLY A 118 -3.21 -9.29 -3.98
N VAL A 119 -2.31 -8.29 -3.99
CA VAL A 119 -2.58 -6.97 -4.59
C VAL A 119 -2.78 -7.10 -6.09
N ALA A 120 -1.97 -7.90 -6.79
CA ALA A 120 -2.16 -8.15 -8.21
C ALA A 120 -3.55 -8.73 -8.51
N GLU A 121 -3.98 -9.78 -7.79
CA GLU A 121 -5.31 -10.35 -8.03
C GLU A 121 -6.42 -9.34 -7.72
N LEU A 122 -6.33 -8.57 -6.64
CA LEU A 122 -7.31 -7.53 -6.32
C LEU A 122 -7.43 -6.51 -7.47
N VAL A 123 -6.30 -6.01 -7.94
CA VAL A 123 -6.24 -4.99 -8.98
C VAL A 123 -6.65 -5.56 -10.35
N SER A 124 -6.35 -6.84 -10.63
CA SER A 124 -6.87 -7.55 -11.80
C SER A 124 -8.39 -7.66 -11.80
N ARG A 125 -9.00 -7.94 -10.64
CA ARG A 125 -10.48 -7.96 -10.50
C ARG A 125 -11.12 -6.59 -10.69
N LEU A 126 -10.35 -5.52 -10.50
CA LEU A 126 -10.77 -4.14 -10.77
C LEU A 126 -10.53 -3.73 -12.23
N GLY A 127 -10.05 -4.64 -13.09
CA GLY A 127 -9.93 -4.44 -14.53
C GLY A 127 -8.57 -3.93 -15.02
N PHE A 128 -7.53 -3.99 -14.19
CA PHE A 128 -6.18 -3.56 -14.56
C PHE A 128 -5.27 -4.74 -14.91
N GLU A 129 -4.43 -4.55 -15.92
CA GLU A 129 -3.36 -5.49 -16.24
C GLU A 129 -2.22 -5.35 -15.23
N THR A 130 -1.69 -6.48 -14.75
CA THR A 130 -0.78 -6.49 -13.59
C THR A 130 0.66 -6.84 -13.94
N GLY A 131 0.93 -7.30 -15.17
CA GLY A 131 2.28 -7.60 -15.65
C GLY A 131 3.07 -8.45 -14.67
N ALA A 132 4.28 -8.00 -14.32
CA ALA A 132 5.14 -8.73 -13.39
C ALA A 132 4.59 -8.78 -11.96
N LEU A 133 3.67 -7.90 -11.57
CA LEU A 133 3.17 -7.83 -10.18
C LEU A 133 2.55 -9.16 -9.71
N GLY A 134 1.88 -9.90 -10.59
CA GLY A 134 1.14 -11.12 -10.24
C GLY A 134 1.96 -12.35 -9.92
N VAL A 135 3.25 -12.37 -10.30
CA VAL A 135 4.13 -13.54 -10.15
C VAL A 135 5.28 -13.20 -9.21
N VAL A 136 5.37 -13.90 -8.08
CA VAL A 136 6.47 -13.73 -7.13
C VAL A 136 7.43 -14.92 -7.26
N PRO A 137 8.67 -14.72 -7.76
CA PRO A 137 9.64 -15.81 -7.84
C PRO A 137 10.02 -16.30 -6.44
N ILE A 138 10.22 -17.61 -6.29
CA ILE A 138 10.73 -18.25 -5.09
C ILE A 138 12.13 -18.74 -5.39
N GLU A 139 13.11 -18.21 -4.68
CA GLU A 139 14.52 -18.59 -4.80
C GLU A 139 14.96 -19.37 -3.56
N ASN A 140 15.85 -20.36 -3.76
CA ASN A 140 16.51 -21.03 -2.65
C ASN A 140 17.71 -20.23 -2.13
N ALA A 141 18.40 -20.74 -1.11
CA ALA A 141 19.58 -20.07 -0.53
C ALA A 141 20.77 -19.90 -1.49
N HIS A 142 20.78 -20.60 -2.64
CA HIS A 142 21.79 -20.45 -3.70
C HIS A 142 21.36 -19.50 -4.82
N GLY A 143 20.18 -18.87 -4.71
CA GLY A 143 19.63 -17.98 -5.75
C GLY A 143 19.03 -18.73 -6.94
N GLU A 144 18.79 -20.04 -6.81
CA GLU A 144 18.14 -20.81 -7.88
C GLU A 144 16.62 -20.64 -7.77
N LEU A 145 15.96 -20.39 -8.91
CA LEU A 145 14.52 -20.35 -9.00
C LEU A 145 13.95 -21.75 -8.74
N VAL A 146 13.20 -21.90 -7.64
CA VAL A 146 12.59 -23.17 -7.20
C VAL A 146 11.06 -23.15 -7.26
N GLY A 147 10.46 -22.04 -7.66
CA GLY A 147 9.02 -21.94 -7.86
C GLY A 147 8.53 -20.51 -7.98
N GLU A 148 7.21 -20.36 -7.89
CA GLU A 148 6.54 -19.06 -7.91
C GLU A 148 5.34 -19.07 -6.97
N LEU A 149 5.00 -17.89 -6.44
CA LEU A 149 3.79 -17.64 -5.69
C LEU A 149 2.85 -16.80 -6.56
N VAL A 150 1.68 -17.39 -6.85
CA VAL A 150 0.62 -16.85 -7.70
C VAL A 150 -0.74 -17.12 -7.06
N VAL A 151 -1.75 -16.30 -7.37
CA VAL A 151 -3.13 -16.56 -6.92
C VAL A 151 -3.80 -17.54 -7.90
N ARG A 152 -4.42 -18.60 -7.36
CA ARG A 152 -5.20 -19.56 -8.16
C ARG A 152 -6.66 -19.13 -8.23
N ARG A 153 -7.25 -19.25 -9.42
CA ARG A 153 -8.66 -19.01 -9.71
C ARG A 153 -9.45 -20.30 -9.69
#